data_AF-A0A0F9MLY5-F1
#
_entry.id   AF-A0A0F9MLY5-F1
#
_cell.length_a   1.000
_cell.length_b   1.000
_cell.length_c   1.000
_cell.angle_alpha   90.00
_cell.angle_beta   90.00
_cell.angle_gamma   90.00
#
_symmetry.space_group_name_H-M   'P 1'
#
loop_
_entity.id
_entity.type
_entity.pdbx_description
1 polymer ?
#
loop_
_entity_poly.entity_id
_entity_poly.type
_entity_poly.pdbx_seq_one_letter_code
_entity_poly.pdbx_strand_id
1 'polypeptide(L)'
;MHQIETLEKFNLDLFLTANSEEQAHIFKKDFDIPDNVKFIIDNRELFPYTGIFTPMLGVYSSLKELNDLEYEKAFILSGDSPLIKKAVIELLIAESYEFDCTIPKW
;
A
#
# COMPACT_ATOMS: atom_id res chain seq x y z
N MET A 1 10.49 -10.11 -4.11
CA MET A 1 10.71 -9.11 -3.03
C MET A 1 10.06 -9.70 -1.79
N HIS A 2 10.82 -9.99 -0.73
CA HIS A 2 10.36 -10.88 0.36
C HIS A 2 9.04 -10.47 1.03
N GLN A 3 8.76 -9.17 1.06
CA GLN A 3 7.51 -8.63 1.59
C GLN A 3 6.31 -9.00 0.70
N ILE A 4 6.41 -8.84 -0.62
CA ILE A 4 5.32 -9.20 -1.56
C ILE A 4 5.05 -10.70 -1.52
N GLU A 5 6.10 -11.53 -1.49
CA GLU A 5 5.98 -12.99 -1.32
C GLU A 5 5.25 -13.37 0.00
N THR A 6 5.38 -12.53 1.03
CA THR A 6 4.66 -12.71 2.29
C THR A 6 3.22 -12.25 2.18
N LEU A 7 2.96 -11.15 1.47
CA LEU A 7 1.64 -10.55 1.27
C LEU A 7 0.76 -11.36 0.29
N GLU A 8 1.34 -12.06 -0.68
CA GLU A 8 0.61 -12.99 -1.57
C GLU A 8 -0.03 -14.16 -0.82
N LYS A 9 0.45 -14.48 0.39
CA LYS A 9 -0.12 -15.54 1.22
C LYS A 9 -1.43 -15.12 1.90
N PHE A 10 -1.86 -13.89 1.68
CA PHE A 10 -3.14 -13.37 2.15
C PHE A 10 -4.17 -13.48 1.03
N ASN A 11 -5.39 -13.87 1.38
CA ASN A 11 -6.53 -13.81 0.48
C ASN A 11 -7.14 -12.39 0.51
N LEU A 12 -6.32 -11.39 0.17
CA LEU A 12 -6.67 -9.97 0.16
C LEU A 12 -6.18 -9.35 -1.14
N ASP A 13 -6.87 -8.31 -1.62
CA ASP A 13 -6.39 -7.54 -2.76
C ASP A 13 -5.14 -6.73 -2.38
N LEU A 14 -4.07 -6.87 -3.17
CA LEU A 14 -2.80 -6.20 -2.92
C LEU A 14 -2.60 -5.05 -3.91
N PHE A 15 -2.29 -3.88 -3.35
CA PHE A 15 -1.99 -2.66 -4.08
C PHE A 15 -0.58 -2.18 -3.73
N LEU A 16 0.17 -1.74 -4.74
CA LEU A 16 1.46 -1.08 -4.58
C LEU A 16 1.36 0.37 -5.02
N THR A 17 1.78 1.28 -4.16
CA THR A 17 1.80 2.71 -4.48
C THR A 17 3.13 3.07 -5.11
N ALA A 18 3.09 3.76 -6.25
CA ALA A 18 4.26 4.29 -6.93
C ALA A 18 4.10 5.79 -7.18
N ASN A 19 5.20 6.53 -7.08
CA ASN A 19 5.20 7.97 -7.24
C ASN A 19 4.98 8.43 -8.70
N SER A 20 5.10 7.52 -9.67
CA SER A 20 5.01 7.77 -11.10
C SER A 20 4.82 6.46 -11.87
N GLU A 21 4.30 6.55 -13.08
CA GLU A 21 4.19 5.40 -13.99
C GLU A 21 5.56 4.80 -14.32
N GLU A 22 6.58 5.64 -14.48
CA GLU A 22 7.96 5.19 -14.73
C GLU A 22 8.48 4.33 -13.58
N GLN A 23 8.26 4.76 -12.32
CA GLN A 23 8.61 3.96 -11.15
C GLN A 23 7.85 2.63 -11.12
N ALA A 24 6.55 2.63 -11.41
CA ALA A 24 5.75 1.40 -11.48
C ALA A 24 6.28 0.44 -12.55
N HIS A 25 6.65 0.97 -13.72
CA HIS A 25 7.24 0.17 -14.80
C HIS A 25 8.59 -0.43 -14.41
N ILE A 26 9.46 0.35 -13.77
CA ILE A 26 10.73 -0.12 -13.21
C ILE A 26 10.48 -1.25 -12.21
N PHE A 27 9.51 -1.08 -11.29
CA PHE A 27 9.19 -2.12 -10.31
C PHE A 27 8.71 -3.42 -10.96
N LYS A 28 7.83 -3.35 -11.96
CA LYS A 28 7.38 -4.53 -12.70
C LYS A 28 8.47 -5.22 -13.52
N LYS A 29 9.46 -4.46 -13.99
CA LYS A 29 10.55 -4.97 -14.81
C LYS A 29 11.65 -5.60 -13.97
N ASP A 30 12.03 -4.93 -12.89
CA ASP A 30 13.20 -5.28 -12.09
C ASP A 30 12.86 -6.26 -10.95
N PHE A 31 11.57 -6.42 -10.63
CA PHE A 31 11.09 -7.33 -9.60
C PHE A 31 10.01 -8.25 -10.16
N ASP A 32 9.98 -9.48 -9.65
CA ASP A 32 8.92 -10.46 -9.92
C ASP A 32 7.66 -10.07 -9.12
N ILE A 33 6.94 -9.06 -9.63
CA ILE A 33 5.68 -8.59 -9.06
C ILE A 33 4.55 -9.39 -9.69
N PRO A 34 3.71 -10.09 -8.90
CA PRO A 34 2.61 -10.87 -9.46
C PRO A 34 1.61 -10.03 -10.24
N ASP A 35 1.02 -10.62 -11.28
CA ASP A 35 0.05 -9.95 -12.14
C ASP A 35 -1.23 -9.50 -11.41
N ASN A 36 -1.58 -10.15 -10.29
CA ASN A 36 -2.73 -9.76 -9.47
C ASN A 36 -2.47 -8.55 -8.58
N VAL A 37 -1.23 -8.05 -8.50
CA VAL A 37 -0.89 -6.83 -7.76
C VAL A 37 -1.14 -5.61 -8.63
N LYS A 38 -2.05 -4.75 -8.17
CA LYS A 38 -2.40 -3.50 -8.85
C LYS A 38 -1.48 -2.37 -8.38
N PHE A 39 -1.18 -1.43 -9.27
CA PHE A 39 -0.42 -0.23 -8.93
C PHE A 39 -1.34 0.98 -8.82
N ILE A 40 -1.10 1.82 -7.81
CA ILE A 40 -1.74 3.13 -7.66
C ILE A 40 -0.66 4.18 -7.83
N ILE A 41 -0.90 5.17 -8.70
CA ILE A 41 0.05 6.23 -8.99
C ILE A 41 -0.31 7.48 -8.18
N ASP A 42 0.70 8.16 -7.63
CA ASP A 42 0.53 9.41 -6.91
C ASP A 42 -0.23 10.46 -7.75
N ASN A 43 -1.32 11.00 -7.19
CA ASN A 43 -2.08 12.09 -7.80
C ASN A 43 -1.39 13.44 -7.52
N ARG A 44 -0.50 13.83 -8.44
CA ARG A 44 0.25 15.10 -8.32
C ARG A 44 -0.55 16.35 -8.69
N GLU A 45 -1.72 16.21 -9.32
CA GLU A 45 -2.53 17.35 -9.77
C GLU A 45 -3.11 18.16 -8.60
N LEU A 46 -3.37 17.51 -7.47
CA LEU A 46 -3.97 18.12 -6.29
C LEU A 46 -2.97 18.81 -5.36
N PHE A 47 -1.65 18.66 -5.60
CA PHE A 47 -0.61 19.15 -4.71
C PHE A 47 0.45 20.00 -5.45
N PRO A 48 0.23 21.32 -5.56
CA PRO A 48 1.17 22.23 -6.22
C PRO A 48 2.47 22.48 -5.42
N TYR A 49 2.59 21.92 -4.20
CA TYR A 49 3.74 22.11 -3.33
C TYR A 49 4.68 20.92 -3.42
N THR A 50 5.78 21.09 -4.17
CA THR A 50 6.84 20.09 -4.37
C THR A 50 7.55 19.65 -3.08
N GLY A 51 7.31 20.34 -1.96
CA GLY A 51 7.89 20.03 -0.65
C GLY A 51 6.98 19.22 0.29
N ILE A 52 5.73 18.92 -0.08
CA ILE A 52 4.86 18.08 0.74
C ILE A 52 5.21 16.61 0.52
N PHE A 53 5.42 15.94 1.65
CA PHE A 53 5.98 14.61 1.84
C PHE A 53 5.45 13.56 0.85
N THR A 54 6.36 13.05 0.00
CA THR A 54 6.08 11.99 -0.98
C THR A 54 5.34 10.77 -0.39
N PRO A 55 5.61 10.29 0.84
CA PRO A 55 4.85 9.17 1.39
C PRO A 55 3.40 9.51 1.69
N MET A 56 3.12 10.74 2.16
CA MET A 56 1.75 11.18 2.47
C MET A 56 0.92 11.35 1.20
N LEU A 57 1.54 11.79 0.10
CA LEU A 57 0.89 11.84 -1.20
C LEU A 57 0.50 10.44 -1.68
N GLY A 58 1.40 9.46 -1.51
CA GLY A 58 1.11 8.07 -1.82
C GLY A 58 -0.03 7.50 -0.99
N VAL A 59 -0.03 7.74 0.33
CA VAL A 59 -1.13 7.33 1.21
C VAL A 59 -2.45 7.96 0.79
N TYR A 60 -2.47 9.27 0.54
CA TYR A 60 -3.67 9.98 0.08
C TYR A 60 -4.20 9.41 -1.24
N SER A 61 -3.33 9.27 -2.23
CA SER A 61 -3.69 8.77 -3.58
C SER A 61 -4.24 7.35 -3.49
N SER A 62 -3.62 6.51 -2.65
CA SER A 62 -4.07 5.13 -2.42
C SER A 62 -5.44 5.08 -1.76
N LEU A 63 -5.65 5.83 -0.67
CA LEU A 63 -6.95 5.85 0.01
C LEU A 63 -8.07 6.41 -0.87
N LYS A 64 -7.77 7.43 -1.68
CA LYS A 64 -8.72 7.98 -2.65
C LYS A 64 -9.11 6.93 -3.69
N GLU A 65 -8.15 6.27 -4.32
CA GLU A 65 -8.40 5.24 -5.34
C GLU A 65 -9.17 4.04 -4.75
N LEU A 66 -8.78 3.58 -3.56
CA LEU A 66 -9.48 2.49 -2.87
C LEU A 66 -10.92 2.86 -2.51
N ASN A 67 -11.18 4.10 -2.13
CA ASN A 67 -12.53 4.61 -1.92
C ASN A 67 -13.33 4.66 -3.23
N ASP A 68 -12.72 5.11 -4.33
CA ASP A 68 -13.33 5.13 -5.67
C ASP A 68 -13.67 3.69 -6.16
N LEU A 69 -12.95 2.67 -5.66
CA LEU A 69 -13.18 1.25 -5.87
C LEU A 69 -14.11 0.58 -4.82
N GLU A 70 -14.74 1.37 -3.94
CA GLU A 70 -15.68 0.91 -2.91
C GLU A 70 -15.09 0.00 -1.81
N TYR A 71 -13.77 0.07 -1.56
CA TYR A 71 -13.16 -0.60 -0.41
C TYR A 71 -13.50 0.12 0.90
N GLU A 72 -13.96 -0.63 1.91
CA GLU A 72 -14.34 -0.09 3.21
C GLU A 72 -13.13 0.15 4.14
N LYS A 73 -12.13 -0.74 4.10
CA LYS A 73 -10.95 -0.71 4.96
C LYS A 73 -9.69 -0.99 4.15
N ALA A 74 -8.59 -0.36 4.55
CA ALA A 74 -7.27 -0.61 3.98
C ALA A 74 -6.25 -0.84 5.09
N PHE A 75 -5.41 -1.86 4.92
CA PHE A 75 -4.22 -2.05 5.76
C PHE A 75 -3.02 -1.49 5.04
N ILE A 76 -2.45 -0.40 5.56
CA ILE A 76 -1.30 0.28 4.96
C ILE A 76 -0.02 -0.23 5.60
N LEU A 77 0.90 -0.70 4.77
CA LEU A 77 2.20 -1.21 5.18
C LEU A 77 3.30 -0.53 4.38
N SER A 78 4.33 -0.05 5.07
CA SER A 78 5.49 0.55 4.41
C SER A 78 6.31 -0.51 3.68
N GLY A 79 6.83 -0.16 2.49
CA GLY A 79 7.68 -1.04 1.67
C GLY A 79 9.06 -1.34 2.27
N ASP A 80 9.44 -0.65 3.36
CA ASP A 80 10.70 -0.83 4.09
C ASP A 80 10.61 -1.86 5.23
N SER A 81 9.52 -2.62 5.31
CA SER A 81 9.26 -3.61 6.35
C SER A 81 9.33 -5.07 5.83
N PRO A 82 10.50 -5.54 5.34
CA PRO A 82 10.61 -6.82 4.64
C PRO A 82 10.44 -8.04 5.55
N LEU A 83 10.58 -7.89 6.87
CA LEU A 83 10.55 -8.99 7.85
C LEU A 83 9.21 -9.11 8.59
N ILE A 84 8.19 -8.34 8.20
CA ILE A 84 6.90 -8.43 8.87
C ILE A 84 6.32 -9.83 8.69
N LYS A 85 5.91 -10.44 9.80
CA LYS A 85 5.37 -11.79 9.79
C LYS A 85 3.90 -11.76 9.45
N LYS A 86 3.43 -12.77 8.70
CA LYS A 86 2.01 -12.96 8.39
C LYS A 86 1.11 -12.86 9.63
N ALA A 87 1.46 -13.60 10.69
CA ALA A 87 0.70 -13.60 11.94
C ALA A 87 0.58 -12.22 12.61
N VAL A 88 1.55 -11.32 12.41
CA VAL A 88 1.48 -9.96 12.95
C VAL A 88 0.48 -9.12 12.17
N ILE A 89 0.48 -9.21 10.84
CA ILE A 89 -0.51 -8.51 10.01
C ILE A 89 -1.92 -9.02 10.31
N GLU A 90 -2.11 -10.33 10.41
CA GLU A 90 -3.42 -10.92 10.76
C GLU A 90 -3.92 -10.43 12.12
N LEU A 91 -3.05 -10.39 13.13
CA LEU A 91 -3.37 -9.84 14.43
C LEU A 91 -3.76 -8.35 14.33
N LEU A 92 -2.96 -7.54 13.63
CA LEU A 92 -3.23 -6.11 13.49
C LEU A 92 -4.54 -5.84 12.77
N ILE A 93 -4.87 -6.59 11.73
CA ILE A 93 -6.16 -6.47 11.01
C ILE A 93 -7.31 -6.85 11.94
N ALA A 94 -7.20 -7.98 12.65
CA ALA A 94 -8.26 -8.45 13.55
C ALA A 94 -8.53 -7.46 14.70
N GLU A 95 -7.49 -6.92 15.32
CA GLU A 95 -7.62 -5.98 16.45
C GLU A 95 -8.06 -4.57 16.02
N SER A 96 -7.91 -4.21 14.73
CA SER A 96 -8.25 -2.87 14.23
C SER A 96 -9.59 -2.79 13.48
N TYR A 97 -10.23 -3.93 13.20
CA TYR A 97 -11.37 -4.00 12.28
C TYR A 97 -12.55 -3.11 12.68
N GLU A 98 -12.90 -3.08 13.97
CA GLU A 98 -14.03 -2.32 14.51
C GLU A 98 -13.73 -0.81 14.65
N PHE A 99 -12.53 -0.35 14.33
CA PHE A 99 -12.11 1.05 14.47
C PHE A 99 -12.00 1.72 13.10
N ASP A 100 -12.36 3.00 13.02
CA ASP A 100 -12.25 3.78 11.78
C ASP A 100 -10.80 3.95 11.33
N CYS A 101 -9.88 4.11 12.27
CA CYS A 101 -8.45 4.25 12.02
C CYS A 101 -7.65 3.75 13.23
N THR A 102 -6.64 2.91 12.97
CA THR A 102 -5.75 2.39 14.00
C THR A 102 -4.30 2.64 13.60
N ILE A 103 -3.52 3.20 14.53
CA ILE A 103 -2.07 3.34 14.40
C ILE A 103 -1.43 2.46 15.48
N PRO A 104 -0.72 1.38 15.13
CA PRO A 104 -0.11 0.51 16.13
C PRO A 104 0.99 1.25 16.89
N LYS A 105 1.08 0.98 18.20
CA LYS A 105 2.14 1.47 19.08
C LYS A 105 3.01 0.30 19.53
N TRP A 106 4.32 0.46 19.39
CA TRP A 106 5.34 -0.50 19.81
C TRP A 106 5.89 -0.16 21.19
#